data_AF-A0A143XVI7-F1
#
_entry.id   AF-A0A143XVI7-F1
#
_cell.length_a   1.000
_cell.length_b   1.000
_cell.length_c   1.000
_cell.angle_alpha   90.00
_cell.angle_beta   90.00
_cell.angle_gamma   90.00
#
_symmetry.space_group_name_H-M   'P 1'
#
loop_
_entity.id
_entity.type
_entity.pdbx_description
1 polymer ?
#
loop_
_entity_poly.entity_id
_entity_poly.type
_entity_poly.pdbx_seq_one_letter_code
_entity_poly.pdbx_strand_id
1 'polypeptide(L)'
;MKKYRCSYCGKRLKISSNFCSNECKRNYERKIKQATKKIPYFLLGIILGFITMFIGILLSRTNIEGIGITIMGLTVIILPFTTPETTMLFGYQKAKLLGRILGILLVFIGIWVGFTN
;
A
#
# COMPACT_ATOMS: atom_id res chain seq x y z
N MET A 1 24.39 11.86 14.93
CA MET A 1 24.55 12.11 13.47
C MET A 1 23.21 11.93 12.76
N LYS A 2 22.61 12.99 12.19
CA LYS A 2 21.45 12.86 11.29
C LYS A 2 21.87 12.08 10.05
N LYS A 3 21.40 10.84 9.89
CA LYS A 3 21.65 10.02 8.70
C LYS A 3 20.68 10.43 7.60
N TYR A 4 21.13 11.26 6.66
CA TYR A 4 20.37 11.55 5.45
C TYR A 4 20.21 10.27 4.62
N ARG A 5 19.01 10.01 4.11
CA ARG A 5 18.73 8.83 3.27
C ARG A 5 18.05 9.29 1.99
N CYS A 6 18.33 8.61 0.88
CA CYS A 6 17.64 8.89 -0.37
C CYS A 6 16.17 8.46 -0.30
N SER A 7 15.25 9.37 -0.62
CA SER A 7 13.80 9.11 -0.59
C SER A 7 13.34 8.03 -1.57
N TYR A 8 14.12 7.74 -2.61
CA TYR A 8 13.81 6.70 -3.60
C TYR A 8 14.39 5.33 -3.22
N CYS A 9 15.73 5.21 -3.14
CA CYS A 9 16.43 3.93 -2.98
C CYS A 9 16.84 3.61 -1.52
N GLY A 10 16.71 4.57 -0.59
CA GLY A 10 17.08 4.37 0.81
C GLY A 10 18.58 4.31 1.10
N LYS A 11 19.47 4.58 0.14
CA LYS A 11 20.92 4.69 0.36
C LYS A 11 21.24 5.80 1.36
N ARG A 12 22.22 5.58 2.23
CA ARG A 12 22.73 6.61 3.16
C ARG A 12 23.48 7.69 2.38
N LEU A 13 23.22 8.94 2.70
CA LEU A 13 23.81 10.11 2.07
C LEU A 13 24.78 10.77 3.05
N LYS A 14 25.93 11.21 2.52
CA LYS A 14 26.96 11.96 3.27
C LYS A 14 26.60 13.43 3.43
N ILE A 15 25.70 13.95 2.60
CA ILE A 15 25.27 15.35 2.50
C ILE A 15 23.75 15.42 2.73
N SER A 16 23.22 16.56 3.16
CA SER A 16 21.79 16.83 3.37
C SER A 16 20.97 16.94 2.08
N SER A 17 21.18 16.02 1.13
CA SER A 17 20.37 15.93 -0.09
C SER A 17 19.25 14.89 0.10
N ASN A 18 18.13 15.07 -0.62
CA ASN A 18 17.01 14.12 -0.59
C ASN A 18 17.20 12.94 -1.56
N PHE A 19 18.12 13.06 -2.51
CA PHE A 19 18.35 12.07 -3.58
C PHE A 19 19.84 11.81 -3.79
N CYS A 20 20.20 10.55 -4.08
CA CYS A 20 21.60 10.16 -4.36
C CYS A 20 22.03 10.43 -5.81
N SER A 21 21.09 10.58 -6.74
CA SER A 21 21.35 10.89 -8.15
C SER A 21 20.15 11.57 -8.80
N ASN A 22 20.39 12.30 -9.90
CA ASN A 22 19.32 12.88 -10.72
C ASN A 22 18.40 11.80 -11.32
N GLU A 23 18.90 10.58 -11.49
CA GLU A 23 18.12 9.44 -11.94
C GLU A 23 17.13 8.97 -10.87
N CYS A 24 17.54 8.92 -9.59
CA CYS A 24 16.64 8.61 -8.48
C CYS A 24 15.54 9.66 -8.32
N LYS A 25 15.88 10.96 -8.52
CA LYS A 25 14.90 12.05 -8.53
C LYS A 25 13.87 11.87 -9.65
N ARG A 26 14.33 11.69 -10.89
CA ARG A 26 13.45 11.48 -12.06
C ARG A 26 12.55 10.25 -11.91
N ASN A 27 13.10 9.13 -11.43
CA ASN A 27 12.33 7.91 -11.21
C ASN A 27 11.29 8.05 -10.09
N TYR A 28 11.64 8.75 -9.01
CA TYR A 28 10.72 9.06 -7.92
C TYR A 28 9.56 9.94 -8.40
N GLU A 29 9.85 11.05 -9.08
CA GLU A 29 8.83 11.97 -9.61
C GLU A 29 7.92 11.26 -10.62
N ARG A 30 8.48 10.45 -11.54
CA ARG A 30 7.70 9.68 -12.51
C ARG A 30 6.76 8.70 -11.83
N LYS A 31 7.24 7.97 -10.82
CA LYS A 31 6.43 6.99 -10.08
C LYS A 31 5.38 7.65 -9.19
N ILE A 32 5.68 8.78 -8.55
CA ILE A 32 4.69 9.54 -7.80
C ILE A 32 3.61 10.10 -8.73
N LYS A 33 3.98 10.71 -9.86
CA LYS A 33 3.00 11.25 -10.81
C LYS A 33 2.05 10.16 -11.35
N GLN A 34 2.55 8.95 -11.59
CA GLN A 34 1.72 7.81 -11.94
C GLN A 34 0.86 7.31 -10.78
N ALA A 35 1.42 7.28 -9.57
CA ALA A 35 0.70 6.89 -8.36
C ALA A 35 -0.46 7.86 -8.11
N THR A 36 -0.26 9.17 -8.19
CA THR A 36 -1.31 10.18 -8.00
C THR A 36 -2.52 9.96 -8.91
N LYS A 37 -2.30 9.59 -10.18
CA LYS A 37 -3.41 9.25 -11.11
C LYS A 37 -4.17 7.98 -10.72
N LYS A 38 -3.54 7.07 -9.97
CA LYS A 38 -4.13 5.79 -9.54
C LYS A 38 -4.74 5.86 -8.13
N ILE A 39 -4.50 6.92 -7.36
CA ILE A 39 -5.11 7.15 -6.03
C ILE A 39 -6.65 7.01 -6.05
N PRO A 40 -7.40 7.61 -6.99
CA PRO A 40 -8.86 7.48 -6.96
C PRO A 40 -9.34 6.03 -7.13
N TYR A 41 -8.65 5.24 -7.94
CA TYR A 41 -8.96 3.82 -8.12
C TYR A 41 -8.66 2.99 -6.86
N PHE A 42 -7.62 3.35 -6.11
CA PHE A 42 -7.36 2.73 -4.81
C PHE A 42 -8.45 3.06 -3.80
N LEU A 43 -8.82 4.33 -3.69
CA LEU A 43 -9.90 4.74 -2.78
C LEU A 43 -11.22 4.05 -3.12
N LEU A 44 -11.54 3.95 -4.43
CA LEU A 44 -12.71 3.22 -4.91
C LEU A 44 -12.67 1.74 -4.51
N GLY A 45 -11.52 1.08 -4.65
CA GLY A 45 -11.34 -0.32 -4.24
C GLY A 45 -11.54 -0.54 -2.73
N ILE A 46 -11.03 0.38 -1.90
CA ILE A 46 -11.23 0.34 -0.46
C ILE A 46 -12.71 0.54 -0.10
N ILE A 47 -13.39 1.52 -0.72
CA ILE A 47 -14.83 1.75 -0.52
C ILE A 47 -15.65 0.50 -0.89
N LEU A 48 -15.36 -0.12 -2.04
CA LEU A 48 -16.03 -1.36 -2.46
C LEU A 48 -15.80 -2.52 -1.49
N GLY A 49 -14.57 -2.66 -0.97
CA GLY A 49 -14.26 -3.62 0.09
C GLY A 49 -15.07 -3.36 1.35
N PHE A 50 -15.23 -2.10 1.76
CA PHE A 50 -15.98 -1.75 2.97
C PHE A 50 -17.47 -2.03 2.81
N ILE A 51 -18.04 -1.72 1.65
CA ILE A 51 -19.44 -2.02 1.34
C ILE A 51 -19.71 -3.52 1.40
N THR A 52 -18.85 -4.33 0.75
CA THR A 52 -19.00 -5.79 0.75
C THR A 52 -18.86 -6.41 2.14
N MET A 53 -17.91 -5.91 2.95
CA MET A 53 -17.76 -6.30 4.35
C MET A 53 -19.01 -5.95 5.17
N PHE A 54 -19.55 -4.72 5.02
CA PHE A 54 -20.75 -4.28 5.75
C PHE A 54 -21.98 -5.12 5.38
N ILE A 55 -22.14 -5.45 4.10
CA ILE A 55 -23.17 -6.37 3.60
C ILE A 55 -23.01 -7.76 4.21
N GLY A 56 -21.78 -8.31 4.26
CA GLY A 56 -21.51 -9.61 4.86
C GLY A 56 -21.96 -9.68 6.33
N ILE A 57 -21.68 -8.62 7.10
CA ILE A 57 -22.11 -8.49 8.50
C ILE A 57 -23.64 -8.41 8.61
N LEU A 58 -24.29 -7.56 7.82
CA LEU A 58 -25.76 -7.40 7.80
C LEU A 58 -26.49 -8.69 7.49
N LEU A 59 -25.97 -9.49 6.55
CA LEU A 59 -26.55 -10.77 6.15
C LEU A 59 -26.08 -11.94 7.03
N SER A 60 -25.19 -11.71 8.00
CA SER A 60 -24.54 -12.76 8.80
C SER A 60 -23.91 -13.86 7.94
N ARG A 61 -23.31 -13.46 6.81
CA ARG A 61 -22.63 -14.35 5.86
C ARG A 61 -21.13 -14.08 5.87
N THR A 62 -20.41 -14.85 6.67
CA THR A 62 -18.93 -14.82 6.79
C THR A 62 -18.22 -15.01 5.45
N ASN A 63 -18.80 -15.76 4.50
CA ASN A 63 -18.24 -15.91 3.15
C ASN A 63 -18.18 -14.58 2.39
N ILE A 64 -19.20 -13.73 2.53
CA ILE A 64 -19.27 -12.41 1.87
C ILE A 64 -18.31 -11.43 2.57
N GLU A 65 -18.19 -11.53 3.89
CA GLU A 65 -17.22 -10.79 4.68
C GLU A 65 -15.77 -11.09 4.24
N GLY A 66 -15.44 -12.39 4.10
CA GLY A 66 -14.13 -12.84 3.61
C GLY A 66 -13.80 -12.35 2.20
N ILE A 67 -14.80 -12.27 1.32
CA ILE A 67 -14.66 -11.68 -0.03
C ILE A 67 -14.29 -10.19 0.08
N GLY A 68 -14.96 -9.43 0.94
CA GLY A 68 -14.67 -8.01 1.15
C GLY A 68 -13.24 -7.77 1.64
N ILE A 69 -12.80 -8.55 2.62
CA ILE A 69 -11.42 -8.50 3.15
C ILE A 69 -10.40 -8.87 2.06
N THR A 70 -10.70 -9.88 1.24
CA THR A 70 -9.82 -10.31 0.13
C THR A 70 -9.71 -9.23 -0.95
N ILE A 71 -10.82 -8.57 -1.31
CA ILE A 71 -10.84 -7.44 -2.26
C ILE A 71 -9.97 -6.29 -1.72
N MET A 72 -10.13 -5.94 -0.44
CA MET A 72 -9.28 -4.93 0.20
C MET A 72 -7.79 -5.33 0.13
N GLY A 73 -7.44 -6.56 0.52
CA GLY A 73 -6.07 -7.07 0.45
C GLY A 73 -5.48 -6.96 -0.96
N LEU A 74 -6.24 -7.35 -1.98
CA LEU A 74 -5.83 -7.26 -3.38
C LEU A 74 -5.60 -5.81 -3.82
N THR A 75 -6.48 -4.87 -3.42
CA THR A 75 -6.31 -3.45 -3.76
C THR A 75 -5.02 -2.88 -3.17
N VAL A 76 -4.65 -3.30 -1.95
CA VAL A 76 -3.40 -2.90 -1.28
C VAL A 76 -2.17 -3.52 -1.96
N ILE A 77 -2.25 -4.75 -2.48
CA ILE A 77 -1.15 -5.39 -3.23
C ILE A 77 -0.88 -4.68 -4.55
N ILE A 78 -1.94 -4.40 -5.32
CA ILE A 78 -1.84 -3.77 -6.65
C ILE A 78 -1.42 -2.31 -6.49
N LEU A 79 -1.99 -1.62 -5.51
CA LEU A 79 -1.81 -0.19 -5.26
C LEU A 79 -1.40 0.04 -3.79
N PRO A 80 -0.14 -0.26 -3.42
CA PRO A 80 0.39 0.02 -2.09
C PRO A 80 0.64 1.52 -1.96
N PHE A 81 -0.44 2.28 -1.74
CA PHE A 81 -0.36 3.69 -1.38
C PHE A 81 0.01 3.80 0.09
N THR A 82 1.31 3.67 0.35
CA THR A 82 1.86 4.04 1.65
C THR A 82 1.80 5.56 1.80
N THR A 83 1.23 6.03 2.90
CA THR A 83 1.12 7.45 3.20
C THR A 83 2.49 8.15 3.14
N PRO A 84 2.52 9.44 2.78
CA PRO A 84 3.76 10.19 2.63
C PRO A 84 4.61 10.19 3.91
N GLU A 85 3.99 10.14 5.11
CA GLU A 85 4.73 10.06 6.38
C GLU A 85 5.58 8.78 6.45
N THR A 86 5.03 7.64 6.02
CA THR A 86 5.71 6.34 6.05
C THR A 86 6.83 6.28 5.00
N THR A 87 6.62 6.89 3.83
CA THR A 87 7.66 6.94 2.77
C THR A 87 8.84 7.81 3.14
N MET A 88 8.63 8.85 3.97
CA MET A 88 9.70 9.73 4.45
C MET A 88 10.60 9.04 5.47
N LEU A 89 10.06 8.12 6.28
CA LEU A 89 10.81 7.37 7.30
C LEU A 89 11.58 6.17 6.72
N PHE A 90 10.96 5.38 5.84
CA PHE A 90 11.54 4.13 5.34
C PHE A 90 12.12 4.21 3.92
N GLY A 91 11.79 5.25 3.15
CA GLY A 91 12.10 5.37 1.73
C GLY A 91 11.05 4.67 0.85
N TYR A 92 10.81 5.22 -0.34
CA TYR A 92 9.74 4.82 -1.26
C TYR A 92 9.75 3.32 -1.61
N GLN A 93 10.92 2.74 -1.90
CA GLN A 93 11.02 1.32 -2.24
C GLN A 93 10.64 0.39 -1.08
N LYS A 94 11.10 0.70 0.14
CA LYS A 94 10.83 -0.13 1.33
C LYS A 94 9.38 -0.01 1.77
N ALA A 95 8.83 1.21 1.74
CA ALA A 95 7.42 1.44 2.03
C ALA A 95 6.52 0.63 1.07
N LYS A 96 6.84 0.64 -0.23
CA LYS A 96 6.09 -0.15 -1.22
C LYS A 96 6.15 -1.66 -0.96
N LEU A 97 7.31 -2.16 -0.54
CA LEU A 97 7.47 -3.58 -0.19
C LEU A 97 6.62 -3.94 1.04
N LEU A 98 6.67 -3.10 2.08
CA LEU A 98 5.87 -3.30 3.29
C LEU A 98 4.37 -3.31 3.00
N GLY A 99 3.89 -2.37 2.18
CA GLY A 99 2.48 -2.34 1.75
C GLY A 99 2.05 -3.62 1.04
N ARG A 100 2.91 -4.21 0.18
CA ARG A 100 2.60 -5.48 -0.47
C ARG A 100 2.55 -6.66 0.50
N ILE A 101 3.47 -6.72 1.45
CA ILE A 101 3.48 -7.78 2.48
C ILE A 101 2.20 -7.70 3.32
N LEU A 102 1.81 -6.49 3.73
CA LEU A 102 0.55 -6.26 4.45
C LEU A 102 -0.67 -6.67 3.62
N GLY A 103 -0.71 -6.32 2.33
CA GLY A 103 -1.78 -6.75 1.43
C GLY A 103 -1.88 -8.26 1.28
N ILE A 104 -0.75 -8.97 1.17
CA ILE A 104 -0.71 -10.45 1.11
C ILE A 104 -1.27 -11.05 2.40
N LEU A 105 -0.87 -10.54 3.57
CA LEU A 105 -1.40 -10.97 4.86
C LEU A 105 -2.92 -10.79 4.94
N LEU A 106 -3.44 -9.65 4.47
CA LEU A 106 -4.88 -9.39 4.42
C LEU A 106 -5.63 -10.39 3.52
N VAL A 107 -5.05 -10.78 2.39
CA VAL A 107 -5.64 -11.80 1.51
C VAL A 107 -5.73 -13.15 2.22
N PHE A 108 -4.65 -13.57 2.91
CA PHE A 108 -4.69 -14.83 3.68
C PHE A 108 -5.75 -14.80 4.77
N ILE A 109 -5.87 -13.68 5.50
CA ILE A 109 -6.90 -13.50 6.52
C ILE A 109 -8.31 -13.54 5.91
N GLY A 110 -8.52 -12.87 4.77
CA GLY A 110 -9.82 -12.85 4.09
C GLY A 110 -10.26 -14.23 3.62
N ILE A 111 -9.34 -15.02 3.07
CA ILE A 111 -9.60 -16.42 2.70
C ILE A 111 -9.92 -17.25 3.95
N TRP A 112 -9.11 -17.12 5.01
CA TRP A 112 -9.35 -17.85 6.26
C TRP A 112 -10.76 -17.58 6.81
N VAL A 113 -11.12 -16.30 6.98
CA VAL A 113 -12.43 -15.86 7.46
C VAL A 113 -13.56 -16.40 6.59
N GLY A 114 -13.40 -16.35 5.26
CA GLY A 114 -14.39 -16.84 4.31
C GLY A 114 -14.56 -18.36 4.26
N PHE A 115 -13.61 -19.13 4.81
CA PHE A 115 -13.67 -20.60 4.86
C PHE A 115 -13.92 -21.16 6.28
N THR A 116 -13.85 -20.34 7.33
CA THR A 116 -14.06 -20.79 8.73
C THR A 116 -15.53 -21.03 9.12
N ASN A 117 -16.49 -21.01 8.20
CA ASN A 117 -17.93 -21.19 8.45
C ASN A 117 -18.57 -22.07 7.37
#